data_AF-A0A493SZH6-F1
#
_entry.id   AF-A0A493SZH6-F1
#
_cell.length_a   1.000
_cell.length_b   1.000
_cell.length_c   1.000
_cell.angle_alpha   90.00
_cell.angle_beta   90.00
_cell.angle_gamma   90.00
#
_symmetry.space_group_name_H-M   'P 1'
#
loop_
_entity.id
_entity.type
_entity.pdbx_description
1 polymer ?
#
loop_
_entity_poly.entity_id
_entity_poly.type
_entity_poly.pdbx_seq_one_letter_code
_entity_poly.pdbx_strand_id
1 'polypeptide(L)'
;MGRGIVTSLVKANIPVVALEQDMEYLNTGRKAVMLLLEREAMKMGQDAQSLDFHNPARLQFTVDFDGLRDVDLVIEAVFENMALKKEIFKKLSGIFCAQSLTHIP
;
A
#
# COMPACT_ATOMS: atom_id res chain seq x y z
N MET A 1 9.32 -3.87 3.56
CA MET A 1 8.22 -4.42 4.40
C MET A 1 6.85 -4.19 3.78
N GLY A 2 6.65 -3.10 3.01
CA GLY A 2 5.37 -2.75 2.38
C GLY A 2 4.61 -3.88 1.66
N ARG A 3 5.28 -4.73 0.87
CA ARG A 3 4.62 -5.85 0.16
C ARG A 3 3.78 -6.77 1.05
N GLY A 4 4.26 -7.08 2.27
CA GLY A 4 3.56 -7.97 3.19
C GLY A 4 2.37 -7.29 3.86
N ILE A 5 2.48 -5.98 4.09
CA ILE A 5 1.40 -5.14 4.62
C ILE A 5 0.27 -5.06 3.59
N VAL A 6 0.60 -4.70 2.34
CA VAL A 6 -0.39 -4.64 1.24
C VAL A 6 -1.11 -5.99 1.08
N THR A 7 -0.36 -7.09 1.02
CA THR A 7 -0.94 -8.43 0.89
C THR A 7 -1.89 -8.76 2.04
N SER A 8 -1.51 -8.43 3.28
CA SER A 8 -2.34 -8.68 4.47
C SER A 8 -3.63 -7.85 4.47
N LEU A 9 -3.55 -6.57 4.09
CA LEU A 9 -4.71 -5.68 4.03
C LEU A 9 -5.71 -6.10 2.93
N VAL A 10 -5.20 -6.45 1.74
CA VAL A 10 -6.03 -6.98 0.65
C VAL A 10 -6.72 -8.28 1.08
N LYS A 11 -6.02 -9.18 1.78
CA LYS A 11 -6.63 -10.40 2.35
C LYS A 11 -7.72 -10.12 3.36
N ALA A 12 -7.64 -9.02 4.09
CA ALA A 12 -8.66 -8.57 5.01
C ALA A 12 -9.82 -7.82 4.32
N ASN A 13 -9.86 -7.80 2.98
CA ASN A 13 -10.82 -7.05 2.17
C ASN A 13 -10.81 -5.52 2.40
N ILE A 14 -9.66 -4.98 2.82
CA ILE A 14 -9.44 -3.55 3.00
C ILE A 14 -8.87 -2.97 1.70
N PRO A 15 -9.46 -1.93 1.10
CA PRO A 15 -8.89 -1.24 -0.06
C PRO A 15 -7.52 -0.64 0.25
N VAL A 16 -6.58 -0.78 -0.68
CA VAL A 16 -5.20 -0.31 -0.49
C VAL A 16 -4.74 0.53 -1.67
N VAL A 17 -4.20 1.70 -1.35
CA VAL A 17 -3.39 2.51 -2.28
C VAL A 17 -1.93 2.32 -1.90
N ALA A 18 -1.18 1.59 -2.73
CA ALA A 18 0.25 1.37 -2.58
C ALA A 18 1.01 2.48 -3.32
N LEU A 19 1.55 3.43 -2.56
CA LEU A 19 2.38 4.50 -3.08
C LEU A 19 3.87 4.12 -3.04
N GLU A 20 4.61 4.42 -4.10
CA GLU A 20 6.08 4.35 -4.10
C GLU A 20 6.76 5.60 -4.64
N GLN A 21 8.07 5.71 -4.36
CA GLN A 21 8.88 6.87 -4.75
C GLN A 21 9.05 7.04 -6.27
N ASP A 22 9.15 5.93 -7.01
CA ASP A 22 9.30 5.93 -8.47
C ASP A 22 8.67 4.72 -9.13
N MET A 23 8.56 4.80 -10.45
CA MET A 23 7.91 3.78 -11.27
C MET A 23 8.68 2.45 -11.30
N GLU A 24 10.00 2.46 -11.11
CA GLU A 24 10.83 1.26 -11.14
C GLU A 24 10.58 0.40 -9.89
N TYR A 25 10.64 1.02 -8.70
CA TYR A 25 10.27 0.36 -7.45
C TYR A 25 8.79 0.00 -7.42
N LEU A 26 7.89 0.86 -7.94
CA LEU A 26 6.46 0.56 -8.02
C LEU A 26 6.21 -0.69 -8.87
N ASN A 27 6.85 -0.80 -10.04
CA ASN A 27 6.69 -1.96 -10.92
C ASN A 27 7.23 -3.24 -10.28
N THR A 28 8.37 -3.15 -9.61
CA THR A 28 9.00 -4.28 -8.90
C THR A 28 8.14 -4.74 -7.72
N GLY A 29 7.67 -3.79 -6.91
CA GLY A 29 6.77 -4.02 -5.78
C GLY A 29 5.44 -4.61 -6.23
N ARG A 30 4.82 -4.04 -7.28
CA ARG A 30 3.58 -4.55 -7.88
C ARG A 30 3.72 -6.00 -8.29
N LYS A 31 4.75 -6.36 -9.05
CA LYS A 31 4.98 -7.76 -9.47
C LYS A 31 5.10 -8.70 -8.27
N ALA A 32 5.82 -8.29 -7.22
CA ALA A 32 5.98 -9.09 -6.02
C ALA A 32 4.67 -9.27 -5.24
N VAL A 33 3.87 -8.20 -5.10
CA VAL A 33 2.56 -8.24 -4.42
C VAL A 33 1.58 -9.12 -5.19
N MET A 34 1.49 -8.95 -6.52
CA MET A 34 0.62 -9.76 -7.37
C MET A 34 0.97 -11.25 -7.26
N LEU A 35 2.26 -11.61 -7.32
CA LEU A 35 2.70 -12.99 -7.15
C LEU A 35 2.34 -13.58 -5.77
N LEU A 36 2.42 -12.79 -4.70
CA LEU A 36 1.99 -13.23 -3.38
C LEU A 36 0.48 -13.43 -3.32
N LEU A 37 -0.30 -12.49 -3.85
CA LEU A 37 -1.76 -12.56 -3.84
C LEU A 37 -2.27 -13.74 -4.68
N GLU A 38 -1.65 -14.02 -5.83
CA GLU A 38 -1.94 -15.22 -6.63
C GLU A 38 -1.65 -16.51 -5.85
N ARG A 39 -0.53 -16.56 -5.12
CA ARG A 39 -0.20 -17.72 -4.27
C ARG A 39 -1.19 -17.89 -3.12
N GLU A 40 -1.63 -16.80 -2.52
CA GLU A 40 -2.62 -16.83 -1.44
C GLU A 40 -4.00 -17.21 -1.97
N ALA A 41 -4.40 -16.70 -3.14
CA ALA A 41 -5.62 -17.09 -3.84
C ALA A 41 -5.63 -18.59 -4.14
N MET A 42 -4.52 -19.16 -4.64
CA MET A 42 -4.40 -20.59 -4.86
C MET A 42 -4.57 -21.41 -3.57
N LYS A 43 -4.11 -20.91 -2.42
CA LYS A 43 -4.32 -21.57 -1.11
C LYS A 43 -5.76 -21.47 -0.62
N MET A 44 -6.47 -20.40 -0.96
CA MET A 44 -7.86 -20.17 -0.57
C MET A 44 -8.87 -20.95 -1.43
N GLY A 45 -8.44 -21.52 -2.56
CA GLY A 45 -9.29 -22.38 -3.38
C GLY A 45 -10.51 -21.64 -3.94
N GLN A 46 -11.73 -22.09 -3.60
CA GLN A 46 -12.97 -21.49 -4.10
C GLN A 46 -13.22 -20.07 -3.58
N ASP A 47 -12.61 -19.69 -2.44
CA ASP A 47 -12.77 -18.36 -1.85
C ASP A 47 -11.84 -17.31 -2.50
N ALA A 48 -10.99 -17.70 -3.46
CA ALA A 48 -10.05 -16.83 -4.15
C ALA A 48 -10.71 -15.61 -4.84
N GLN A 49 -11.95 -15.77 -5.32
CA GLN A 49 -12.71 -14.69 -5.96
C GLN A 49 -13.01 -13.53 -5.00
N SER A 50 -12.99 -13.78 -3.68
CA SER A 50 -13.24 -12.75 -2.68
C SER A 50 -12.15 -11.68 -2.59
N LEU A 51 -10.91 -12.02 -2.99
CA LEU A 51 -9.77 -11.10 -2.86
C LEU A 51 -9.80 -9.95 -3.87
N ASP A 52 -10.45 -10.14 -5.02
CA ASP A 52 -10.67 -9.17 -6.11
C ASP A 52 -9.49 -8.19 -6.35
N PHE A 53 -8.25 -8.68 -6.25
CA PHE A 53 -7.06 -7.83 -6.23
C PHE A 53 -6.68 -7.28 -7.61
N HIS A 54 -7.35 -7.73 -8.67
CA HIS A 54 -7.27 -7.15 -10.01
C HIS A 54 -8.14 -5.90 -10.14
N ASN A 55 -9.08 -5.68 -9.22
CA ASN A 55 -9.93 -4.51 -9.23
C ASN A 55 -9.16 -3.28 -8.71
N PRO A 56 -9.02 -2.21 -9.52
CA PRO A 56 -8.34 -1.00 -9.09
C PRO A 56 -9.02 -0.29 -7.92
N ALA A 57 -10.31 -0.57 -7.66
CA ALA A 57 -11.01 -0.08 -6.47
C ALA A 57 -10.56 -0.78 -5.17
N ARG A 58 -9.92 -1.96 -5.28
CA ARG A 58 -9.40 -2.73 -4.14
C ARG A 58 -7.90 -2.55 -3.96
N LEU A 59 -7.15 -2.53 -5.05
CA LEU A 59 -5.70 -2.39 -5.00
C LEU A 59 -5.23 -1.47 -6.11
N GLN A 60 -4.74 -0.30 -5.72
CA GLN A 60 -4.16 0.68 -6.63
C GLN A 60 -2.66 0.84 -6.34
N PHE A 61 -1.88 1.01 -7.40
CA PHE A 61 -0.46 1.30 -7.33
C PHE A 61 -0.20 2.67 -7.94
N THR A 62 0.41 3.58 -7.20
CA THR A 62 0.65 4.96 -7.66
C THR A 62 2.04 5.45 -7.25
N VAL A 63 2.55 6.45 -7.95
CA VAL A 63 3.69 7.28 -7.51
C VAL A 63 3.25 8.68 -7.09
N ASP A 64 1.95 8.97 -7.25
CA ASP A 64 1.37 10.26 -6.98
C ASP A 64 0.77 10.30 -5.57
N PHE A 65 1.26 11.25 -4.78
CA PHE A 65 0.81 11.50 -3.41
C PHE A 65 -0.63 12.05 -3.37
N ASP A 66 -1.11 12.69 -4.43
CA ASP A 66 -2.49 13.19 -4.49
C ASP A 66 -3.53 12.06 -4.46
N GLY A 67 -3.14 10.84 -4.86
CA GLY A 67 -3.96 9.63 -4.74
C GLY A 67 -4.21 9.18 -3.30
N LEU A 68 -3.59 9.83 -2.30
CA LEU A 68 -3.79 9.54 -0.89
C LEU A 68 -4.89 10.38 -0.25
N ARG A 69 -5.41 11.43 -0.90
CA ARG A 69 -6.36 12.40 -0.28
C ARG A 69 -7.57 11.77 0.42
N ASP A 70 -8.07 10.66 -0.11
CA ASP A 70 -9.31 10.03 0.35
C ASP A 70 -9.07 8.78 1.23
N VAL A 71 -7.85 8.55 1.72
CA VAL A 71 -7.54 7.37 2.56
C VAL A 71 -7.66 7.69 4.06
N ASP A 72 -8.19 6.74 4.83
CA ASP A 72 -8.39 6.90 6.27
C ASP A 72 -7.10 6.68 7.09
N LEU A 73 -6.18 5.87 6.57
CA LEU A 73 -4.99 5.40 7.27
C LEU A 73 -3.78 5.35 6.32
N VAL A 74 -2.69 5.99 6.72
CA VAL A 74 -1.40 5.88 6.03
C VAL A 74 -0.42 5.06 6.87
N ILE A 75 0.15 4.03 6.26
CA ILE A 75 1.20 3.19 6.85
C ILE A 75 2.51 3.46 6.10
N GLU A 76 3.48 4.05 6.79
CA GLU A 76 4.82 4.25 6.26
C GLU A 76 5.65 2.97 6.40
N ALA A 77 6.26 2.53 5.30
CA ALA A 77 7.10 1.33 5.26
C ALA A 77 8.40 1.57 4.49
N VAL A 78 9.01 2.74 4.71
CA VAL A 78 10.30 3.14 4.09
C VAL A 78 11.48 2.74 4.97
N PHE A 79 12.68 2.83 4.39
CA PHE A 79 13.92 2.55 5.12
C PHE A 79 14.08 3.46 6.34
N GLU A 80 14.80 2.95 7.35
CA GLU A 80 15.10 3.67 8.59
C GLU A 80 16.10 4.80 8.36
N ASN A 81 15.62 5.89 7.76
CA ASN A 81 16.35 7.12 7.54
C ASN A 81 15.52 8.30 8.05
N MET A 82 16.02 8.98 9.08
CA MET A 82 15.29 10.07 9.74
C MET A 82 15.05 11.29 8.85
N ALA A 83 15.95 11.58 7.91
CA ALA A 83 15.74 12.68 6.97
C ALA A 83 14.61 12.35 5.99
N LEU A 84 14.62 11.12 5.45
CA LEU A 84 13.57 10.62 4.55
C LEU A 84 12.21 10.58 5.23
N LYS A 85 12.13 10.06 6.47
CA LYS A 85 10.88 10.02 7.23
C LYS A 85 10.30 11.41 7.46
N LYS A 86 11.13 12.40 7.85
CA LYS A 86 10.67 13.78 8.04
C LYS A 86 10.14 14.40 6.76
N GLU A 87 10.77 14.13 5.62
CA GLU A 87 10.31 14.62 4.32
C GLU A 87 8.95 14.02 3.95
N ILE A 88 8.79 12.70 4.09
CA ILE A 88 7.53 12.01 3.82
C ILE A 88 6.42 12.52 4.75
N PHE A 89 6.68 12.64 6.05
CA PHE A 89 5.72 13.20 7.00
C PHE A 89 5.30 14.62 6.64
N LYS A 90 6.22 15.45 6.13
CA LYS A 90 5.91 16.82 5.70
C LYS A 90 5.06 16.85 4.42
N LYS A 91 5.29 15.93 3.48
CA LYS A 91 4.43 15.78 2.28
C LYS A 91 3.04 15.33 2.68
N LEU A 92 2.94 14.34 3.56
CA LEU A 92 1.69 13.81 4.05
C LEU A 92 0.91 14.81 4.91
N SER A 93 1.57 15.61 5.75
CA SER A 93 0.89 16.65 6.55
C SER A 93 0.31 17.80 5.73
N GLY A 94 0.75 17.96 4.47
CA GLY A 94 0.12 18.87 3.50
C GLY A 94 -1.14 18.30 2.86
N ILE A 95 -1.37 16.99 2.96
CA ILE A 95 -2.46 16.25 2.33
C ILE A 95 -3.52 15.85 3.36
N PHE A 96 -3.11 15.51 4.58
CA PHE A 96 -3.97 15.04 5.66
C PHE A 96 -4.04 16.01 6.84
N CYS A 97 -5.22 16.14 7.46
CA CYS A 97 -5.33 16.68 8.82
C CYS A 97 -4.68 15.71 9.82
N ALA A 98 -4.07 16.22 10.89
CA ALA A 98 -3.14 15.52 11.79
C ALA A 98 -3.63 14.22 12.48
N GLN A 99 -4.85 13.75 12.27
CA GLN A 99 -5.44 12.56 12.92
C GLN A 99 -5.24 11.23 12.18
N SER A 100 -4.83 11.22 10.91
CA SER A 100 -4.77 10.00 10.06
C SER A 100 -3.38 9.40 9.83
N LEU A 101 -2.34 9.89 10.54
CA LEU A 101 -0.96 9.43 10.39
C LEU A 101 -0.52 8.53 11.57
N THR A 102 -0.39 7.23 11.34
CA THR A 102 0.16 6.28 12.33
C THR A 102 1.49 5.70 11.85
N HIS A 103 2.52 5.85 12.68
CA HIS A 103 3.84 5.25 12.49
C HIS A 103 3.86 3.82 13.04
N ILE A 104 4.40 2.87 12.28
CA ILE A 104 4.70 1.52 12.79
C ILE A 104 6.22 1.46 13.02
N PRO A 105 6.68 1.21 14.26
CA PRO A 105 8.10 1.18 14.62
C PRO A 105 8.90 0.08 13.92
#